data_AF-A0A6A7KJ42-F1
#
_entry.id   AF-A0A6A7KJ42-F1
#
_cell.length_a   1.000
_cell.length_b   1.000
_cell.length_c   1.000
_cell.angle_alpha   90.00
_cell.angle_beta   90.00
_cell.angle_gamma   90.00
#
_symmetry.space_group_name_H-M   'P 1'
#
loop_
_entity.id
_entity.type
_entity.pdbx_description
1 polymer ?
#
loop_
_entity_poly.entity_id
_entity_poly.type
_entity_poly.pdbx_seq_one_letter_code
_entity_poly.pdbx_strand_id
1 'polypeptide(L)'
;MQAAAPGRATGTFVGKKVEAMSQDLGKLKGAVGRLDTRMREIRADTTDATQRYLNILAAMNSKLQVGTTPGNPVLVQQWNEAQQQLKRIETNIARMNSLSNDAGAEASVAGYLLDSVRATFTLSGAVDEDHVQLRALEDEVNQSVVTIDRLLNELSDDLNRQTSHLASERRNLTAMSISIKNGERYGSSLMNRALAQAEVKASMAARRPLSPDSRPLVVIRFDRPNVQFEQALYDAVSRALDRKPETAVDLVAVHPKVGSSAQVILNSTAARRNAENVLRALVEMGLPATRVNMTSMPSAAAQSNEVRVYVR
;
A
#
# COMPACT_ATOMS: atom_id res chain seq x y z
N MET A 1 -27.16 7.65 52.81
CA MET A 1 -27.79 7.01 51.64
C MET A 1 -26.96 5.79 51.30
N GLN A 2 -27.48 4.62 51.61
CA GLN A 2 -26.77 3.34 51.53
C GLN A 2 -26.97 2.78 50.12
N ALA A 3 -25.89 2.46 49.42
CA ALA A 3 -25.96 1.81 48.11
C ALA A 3 -26.68 0.46 48.28
N ALA A 4 -27.85 0.34 47.66
CA ALA A 4 -28.61 -0.91 47.66
C ALA A 4 -27.81 -1.98 46.92
N ALA A 5 -27.66 -3.15 47.54
CA ALA A 5 -26.94 -4.29 46.97
C ALA A 5 -27.65 -4.77 45.68
N PRO A 6 -26.91 -5.04 44.59
CA PRO A 6 -27.49 -5.59 43.37
C PRO A 6 -28.06 -7.00 43.64
N GLY A 7 -29.27 -7.28 43.17
CA GLY A 7 -29.79 -8.66 43.05
C GLY A 7 -30.89 -9.11 44.00
N ARG A 8 -31.62 -8.22 44.68
CA ARG A 8 -32.88 -8.66 45.34
C ARG A 8 -33.97 -8.86 44.30
N ALA A 9 -34.42 -10.10 44.15
CA ALA A 9 -35.57 -10.45 43.32
C ALA A 9 -36.82 -9.73 43.88
N THR A 10 -37.31 -8.74 43.15
CA THR A 10 -38.48 -7.93 43.51
C THR A 10 -39.79 -8.67 43.25
N GLY A 11 -39.75 -9.82 42.56
CA GLY A 11 -40.92 -10.61 42.19
C GLY A 11 -41.76 -9.99 41.07
N THR A 12 -41.42 -8.79 40.61
CA THR A 12 -42.09 -8.09 39.51
C THR A 12 -41.72 -8.71 38.16
N PHE A 13 -42.54 -8.46 37.14
CA PHE A 13 -42.20 -8.87 35.77
C PHE A 13 -40.94 -8.17 35.26
N VAL A 14 -40.72 -6.92 35.66
CA VAL A 14 -39.53 -6.13 35.34
C VAL A 14 -38.29 -6.71 36.00
N GLY A 15 -38.35 -7.08 37.28
CA GLY A 15 -37.26 -7.72 38.00
C GLY A 15 -36.77 -9.03 37.33
N LYS A 16 -37.69 -9.85 36.81
CA LYS A 16 -37.31 -11.05 36.03
C LYS A 16 -36.54 -10.72 34.74
N LYS A 17 -36.93 -9.64 34.05
CA LYS A 17 -36.19 -9.15 32.86
C LYS A 17 -34.82 -8.61 33.24
N VAL A 18 -34.73 -7.86 34.34
CA VAL A 18 -33.46 -7.33 34.86
C VAL A 18 -32.49 -8.47 35.19
N GLU A 19 -32.97 -9.54 35.81
CA GLU A 19 -32.15 -10.72 36.12
C GLU A 19 -31.62 -11.38 34.85
N ALA A 20 -32.48 -11.60 33.84
CA ALA A 20 -32.08 -12.16 32.55
C ALA A 20 -31.03 -11.28 31.84
N MET A 21 -31.26 -9.97 31.77
CA MET A 21 -30.31 -9.03 31.16
C MET A 21 -29.00 -8.94 31.94
N SER A 22 -29.03 -9.10 33.27
CA SER A 22 -27.81 -9.15 34.10
C SER A 22 -26.97 -10.38 33.79
N GLN A 23 -27.61 -11.53 33.54
CA GLN A 23 -26.91 -12.74 33.10
C GLN A 23 -26.28 -12.55 31.73
N ASP A 24 -26.99 -11.94 30.79
CA ASP A 24 -26.47 -11.65 29.45
C ASP A 24 -25.33 -10.63 29.48
N LEU A 25 -25.43 -9.60 30.33
CA LEU A 25 -24.32 -8.68 30.59
C LEU A 25 -23.10 -9.41 31.17
N GLY A 26 -23.30 -10.36 32.08
CA GLY A 26 -22.22 -11.19 32.62
C GLY A 26 -21.49 -11.98 31.53
N LYS A 27 -22.24 -12.56 30.58
CA LYS A 27 -21.66 -13.26 29.42
C LYS A 27 -20.89 -12.28 28.51
N LEU A 28 -21.48 -11.11 28.22
CA LEU A 28 -20.87 -10.06 27.40
C LEU A 28 -19.56 -9.57 28.03
N LYS A 29 -19.54 -9.23 29.32
CA LYS A 29 -18.32 -8.83 30.04
C LYS A 29 -17.25 -9.92 29.97
N GLY A 30 -17.64 -11.18 30.13
CA GLY A 30 -16.73 -12.31 29.96
C GLY A 30 -16.16 -12.40 28.54
N ALA A 31 -16.97 -12.14 27.51
CA ALA A 31 -16.52 -12.11 26.13
C ALA A 31 -15.55 -10.95 25.87
N VAL A 32 -15.90 -9.73 26.29
CA VAL A 32 -15.05 -8.54 26.18
C VAL A 32 -13.69 -8.76 26.87
N GLY A 33 -13.67 -9.35 28.06
CA GLY A 33 -12.42 -9.69 28.75
C GLY A 33 -11.53 -10.68 27.98
N ARG A 34 -12.14 -11.64 27.27
CA ARG A 34 -11.41 -12.56 26.38
C ARG A 34 -10.87 -11.84 25.14
N LEU A 35 -11.66 -10.93 24.55
CA LEU A 35 -11.22 -10.12 23.41
C LEU A 35 -10.00 -9.27 23.77
N ASP A 36 -10.04 -8.59 24.92
CA ASP A 36 -8.92 -7.78 25.41
C ASP A 36 -7.65 -8.62 25.66
N THR A 37 -7.80 -9.78 26.29
CA THR A 37 -6.67 -10.69 26.54
C THR A 37 -6.02 -11.13 25.23
N ARG A 38 -6.84 -11.55 24.24
CA ARG A 38 -6.35 -11.93 22.90
C ARG A 38 -5.65 -10.76 22.21
N MET A 39 -6.17 -9.54 22.33
CA MET A 39 -5.54 -8.35 21.75
C MET A 39 -4.14 -8.11 22.35
N ARG A 40 -4.01 -8.18 23.67
CA ARG A 40 -2.73 -8.02 24.36
C ARG A 40 -1.72 -9.10 23.97
N GLU A 41 -2.15 -10.35 23.86
CA GLU A 41 -1.32 -11.47 23.40
C GLU A 41 -0.82 -11.26 21.97
N ILE A 42 -1.71 -10.94 21.03
CA ILE A 42 -1.35 -10.69 19.63
C ILE A 42 -0.34 -9.54 19.52
N ARG A 43 -0.50 -8.48 20.32
CA ARG A 43 0.44 -7.35 20.34
C ARG A 43 1.81 -7.71 20.89
N ALA A 44 1.86 -8.48 21.97
CA ALA A 44 3.10 -8.98 22.53
C ALA A 44 3.84 -9.86 21.50
N ASP A 45 3.14 -10.83 20.89
CA ASP A 45 3.70 -11.71 19.86
C ASP A 45 4.19 -10.93 18.63
N THR A 46 3.45 -9.91 18.21
CA THR A 46 3.84 -9.08 17.05
C THR A 46 5.07 -8.23 17.35
N THR A 47 5.16 -7.69 18.57
CA THR A 47 6.32 -6.91 19.02
C THR A 47 7.57 -7.79 19.09
N ASP A 48 7.48 -8.98 19.69
CA ASP A 48 8.59 -9.94 19.76
C ASP A 48 9.05 -10.38 18.36
N ALA A 49 8.12 -10.76 17.48
CA ALA A 49 8.45 -11.14 16.11
C ALA A 49 9.13 -9.99 15.33
N THR A 50 8.66 -8.76 15.52
CA THR A 50 9.24 -7.57 14.88
C THR A 50 10.66 -7.29 15.39
N GLN A 51 10.88 -7.34 16.71
CA GLN A 51 12.20 -7.13 17.29
C GLN A 51 13.21 -8.18 16.82
N ARG A 52 12.82 -9.47 16.81
CA ARG A 52 13.66 -10.54 16.28
C ARG A 52 14.00 -10.31 14.80
N TYR A 53 13.00 -9.95 13.99
CA TYR A 53 13.20 -9.63 12.58
C TYR A 53 14.22 -8.49 12.39
N LEU A 54 14.05 -7.38 13.11
CA LEU A 54 14.94 -6.21 12.99
C LEU A 54 16.37 -6.52 13.43
N ASN A 55 16.54 -7.33 14.48
CA ASN A 55 17.86 -7.77 14.94
C ASN A 55 18.57 -8.61 13.87
N ILE A 56 17.84 -9.54 13.23
CA ILE A 56 18.37 -10.36 12.13
C ILE A 56 18.70 -9.47 10.93
N LEU A 57 17.83 -8.52 10.59
CA LEU A 57 18.04 -7.58 9.49
C LEU A 57 19.29 -6.71 9.70
N ALA A 58 19.49 -6.18 10.91
CA ALA A 58 20.65 -5.38 11.27
C ALA A 58 21.95 -6.19 11.15
N ALA A 59 21.95 -7.44 11.63
CA ALA A 59 23.08 -8.34 11.52
C ALA A 59 23.42 -8.67 10.06
N MET A 60 22.41 -8.97 9.24
CA MET A 60 22.59 -9.23 7.80
C MET A 60 23.11 -7.99 7.07
N ASN A 61 22.55 -6.82 7.33
CA ASN A 61 22.97 -5.57 6.69
C ASN A 61 24.43 -5.22 7.03
N SER A 62 24.82 -5.35 8.30
CA SER A 62 26.20 -5.14 8.74
C SER A 62 27.18 -6.07 7.99
N LYS A 63 26.84 -7.36 7.84
CA LYS A 63 27.66 -8.32 7.10
C LYS A 63 27.71 -8.01 5.60
N LEU A 64 26.60 -7.64 4.98
CA LEU A 64 26.55 -7.28 3.56
C LEU A 64 27.31 -5.99 3.26
N GLN A 65 27.40 -5.04 4.20
CA GLN A 65 28.15 -3.80 4.03
C GLN A 65 29.66 -4.03 3.94
N VAL A 66 30.18 -4.94 4.78
CA VAL A 66 31.59 -5.39 4.74
C VAL A 66 31.87 -6.19 3.47
N GLY A 67 30.84 -6.82 2.89
CA GLY A 67 30.94 -7.73 1.77
C GLY A 67 30.93 -9.19 2.26
N THR A 68 30.39 -10.08 1.45
CA THR A 68 30.25 -11.50 1.80
C THR A 68 30.55 -12.38 0.59
N THR A 69 30.81 -13.66 0.82
CA THR A 69 30.91 -14.62 -0.29
C THR A 69 29.53 -14.84 -0.92
N PRO A 70 29.44 -14.95 -2.25
CA PRO A 70 28.19 -15.29 -2.94
C PRO A 70 27.58 -16.56 -2.34
N GLY A 71 26.32 -16.48 -1.90
CA GLY A 71 25.61 -17.62 -1.33
C GLY A 71 26.08 -18.05 0.08
N ASN A 72 26.63 -17.14 0.87
CA ASN A 72 27.03 -17.42 2.25
C ASN A 72 25.91 -18.12 3.05
N PRO A 73 26.11 -19.36 3.54
CA PRO A 73 25.06 -20.16 4.17
C PRO A 73 24.55 -19.55 5.49
N VAL A 74 25.38 -18.80 6.21
CA VAL A 74 24.97 -18.11 7.45
C VAL A 74 23.94 -17.01 7.15
N LEU A 75 24.16 -16.24 6.08
CA LEU A 75 23.19 -15.21 5.65
C LEU A 75 21.92 -15.84 5.09
N VAL A 76 22.02 -16.97 4.40
CA VAL A 76 20.84 -17.71 3.92
C VAL A 76 20.01 -18.23 5.11
N GLN A 77 20.66 -18.76 6.16
CA GLN A 77 19.97 -19.18 7.37
C GLN A 77 19.28 -18.00 8.06
N GLN A 78 19.98 -16.88 8.26
CA GLN A 78 19.41 -15.67 8.85
C GLN A 78 18.23 -15.13 8.03
N TRP A 79 18.34 -15.15 6.70
CA TRP A 79 17.25 -14.75 5.81
C TRP A 79 16.02 -15.68 5.94
N ASN A 80 16.23 -16.99 6.09
CA ASN A 80 15.15 -17.94 6.37
C ASN A 80 14.49 -17.68 7.73
N GLU A 81 15.28 -17.40 8.77
CA GLU A 81 14.76 -17.03 10.09
C GLU A 81 13.96 -15.73 10.05
N ALA A 82 14.45 -14.71 9.33
CA ALA A 82 13.76 -13.45 9.12
C ALA A 82 12.40 -13.65 8.41
N GLN A 83 12.34 -14.52 7.39
CA GLN A 83 11.08 -14.89 6.74
C GLN A 83 10.10 -15.57 7.70
N GLN A 84 10.59 -16.43 8.59
CA GLN A 84 9.73 -17.06 9.60
C GLN A 84 9.12 -16.02 10.54
N GLN A 85 9.89 -14.98 10.92
CA GLN A 85 9.35 -13.87 11.72
C GLN A 85 8.28 -13.08 10.95
N LEU A 86 8.50 -12.77 9.67
CA LEU A 86 7.48 -12.13 8.84
C LEU A 86 6.21 -13.00 8.69
N LYS A 87 6.34 -14.32 8.63
CA LYS A 87 5.20 -15.26 8.61
C LYS A 87 4.43 -15.28 9.94
N ARG A 88 5.12 -15.11 11.07
CA ARG A 88 4.46 -14.94 12.38
C ARG A 88 3.64 -13.65 12.40
N ILE A 89 4.18 -12.54 11.90
CA ILE A 89 3.45 -11.28 11.76
C ILE A 89 2.21 -11.46 10.85
N GLU A 90 2.34 -12.16 9.71
CA GLU A 90 1.20 -12.49 8.85
C GLU A 90 0.11 -13.31 9.58
N THR A 91 0.53 -14.28 10.39
CA THR A 91 -0.39 -15.07 11.22
C THR A 91 -1.10 -14.20 12.26
N ASN A 92 -0.39 -13.23 12.84
CA ASN A 92 -0.98 -12.27 13.79
C ASN A 92 -1.99 -11.35 13.12
N ILE A 93 -1.75 -10.89 11.88
CA ILE A 93 -2.73 -10.13 11.09
C ILE A 93 -4.02 -10.95 10.87
N ALA A 94 -3.89 -12.24 10.56
CA ALA A 94 -5.06 -13.12 10.43
C ALA A 94 -5.81 -13.27 11.77
N ARG A 95 -5.09 -13.39 12.90
CA ARG A 95 -5.69 -13.41 14.25
C ARG A 95 -6.39 -12.09 14.59
N MET A 96 -5.84 -10.94 14.19
CA MET A 96 -6.47 -9.62 14.37
C MET A 96 -7.76 -9.50 13.56
N ASN A 97 -7.78 -9.98 12.31
CA ASN A 97 -9.01 -10.00 11.51
C ASN A 97 -10.11 -10.85 12.15
N SER A 98 -9.77 -12.04 12.65
CA SER A 98 -10.72 -12.85 13.42
C SER A 98 -11.20 -12.13 14.68
N LEU A 99 -10.29 -11.48 15.41
CA LEU A 99 -10.65 -10.74 16.62
C LEU A 99 -11.58 -9.56 16.31
N SER A 100 -11.39 -8.87 15.18
CA SER A 100 -12.27 -7.79 14.71
C SER A 100 -13.68 -8.29 14.40
N ASN A 101 -13.80 -9.44 13.72
CA ASN A 101 -15.10 -10.06 13.47
C ASN A 101 -15.81 -10.47 14.76
N ASP A 102 -15.08 -11.08 15.71
CA ASP A 102 -15.63 -11.47 17.00
C ASP A 102 -16.08 -10.23 17.80
N ALA A 103 -15.29 -9.16 17.80
CA ALA A 103 -15.63 -7.90 18.45
C ALA A 103 -16.86 -7.23 17.82
N GLY A 104 -17.02 -7.28 16.50
CA GLY A 104 -18.21 -6.79 15.81
C GLY A 104 -19.48 -7.58 16.17
N ALA A 105 -19.35 -8.89 16.36
CA ALA A 105 -20.47 -9.72 16.86
C ALA A 105 -20.87 -9.34 18.29
N GLU A 106 -19.90 -9.16 19.19
CA GLU A 106 -20.16 -8.73 20.57
C GLU A 106 -20.69 -7.28 20.64
N ALA A 107 -20.27 -6.39 19.73
CA ALA A 107 -20.84 -5.04 19.61
C ALA A 107 -22.33 -5.08 19.31
N SER A 108 -22.74 -6.00 18.42
CA SER A 108 -24.15 -6.20 18.10
C SER A 108 -24.93 -6.67 19.33
N VAL A 109 -24.40 -7.65 20.08
CA VAL A 109 -25.01 -8.13 21.34
C VAL A 109 -25.14 -7.01 22.37
N ALA A 110 -24.10 -6.18 22.52
CA ALA A 110 -24.13 -5.03 23.43
C ALA A 110 -25.20 -4.01 23.03
N GLY A 111 -25.36 -3.73 21.73
CA GLY A 111 -26.41 -2.87 21.20
C GLY A 111 -27.83 -3.41 21.48
N TYR A 112 -28.07 -4.69 21.19
CA TYR A 112 -29.35 -5.34 21.49
C TYR A 112 -29.67 -5.31 22.99
N LEU A 113 -28.66 -5.54 23.83
CA LEU A 113 -28.82 -5.49 25.28
C LEU A 113 -29.18 -4.07 25.75
N LEU A 114 -28.49 -3.04 25.24
CA LEU A 114 -28.79 -1.64 25.57
C LEU A 114 -30.22 -1.25 25.17
N ASP A 115 -30.65 -1.63 23.98
CA ASP A 115 -32.02 -1.39 23.52
C ASP A 115 -33.05 -2.13 24.37
N SER A 116 -32.74 -3.37 24.80
CA SER A 116 -33.59 -4.13 25.73
C SER A 116 -33.70 -3.46 27.11
N VAL A 117 -32.60 -2.90 27.64
CA VAL A 117 -32.63 -2.14 28.90
C VAL A 117 -33.52 -0.91 28.76
N ARG A 118 -33.34 -0.13 27.68
CA ARG A 118 -34.15 1.07 27.38
C ARG A 118 -35.63 0.75 27.18
N ALA A 119 -35.94 -0.34 26.51
CA ALA A 119 -37.32 -0.81 26.34
C ALA A 119 -37.94 -1.27 27.67
N THR A 120 -37.13 -1.79 28.60
CA THR A 120 -37.61 -2.23 29.91
C THR A 120 -37.93 -1.05 30.82
N PHE A 121 -37.26 0.10 30.66
CA PHE A 121 -37.59 1.34 31.39
C PHE A 121 -38.99 1.88 31.12
N THR A 122 -39.59 1.60 29.96
CA THR A 122 -40.93 2.09 29.60
C THR A 122 -42.05 1.15 30.03
N LEU A 123 -41.72 -0.01 30.60
CA LEU A 123 -42.69 -1.01 31.01
C LEU A 123 -43.33 -0.64 32.36
N SER A 124 -44.66 -0.72 32.43
CA SER A 124 -45.41 -0.45 33.67
C SER A 124 -45.33 -1.64 34.65
N GLY A 125 -45.41 -1.36 35.95
CA GLY A 125 -45.38 -2.38 37.02
C GLY A 125 -44.00 -2.68 37.61
N ALA A 126 -43.01 -1.80 37.39
CA ALA A 126 -41.72 -1.81 38.07
C ALA A 126 -41.83 -1.22 39.49
N VAL A 127 -40.99 -1.67 40.41
CA VAL A 127 -40.75 -0.99 41.69
C VAL A 127 -39.49 -0.11 41.63
N ASP A 128 -39.31 0.81 42.59
CA ASP A 128 -38.15 1.70 42.63
C ASP A 128 -36.81 0.94 42.62
N GLU A 129 -36.72 -0.20 43.31
CA GLU A 129 -35.57 -1.10 43.25
C GLU A 129 -35.25 -1.60 41.83
N ASP A 130 -36.25 -1.90 41.00
CA ASP A 130 -36.03 -2.34 39.62
C ASP A 130 -35.42 -1.22 38.77
N HIS A 131 -35.89 0.02 38.96
CA HIS A 131 -35.34 1.19 38.27
C HIS A 131 -33.88 1.47 38.66
N VAL A 132 -33.51 1.27 39.92
CA VAL A 132 -32.11 1.39 40.37
C VAL A 132 -31.25 0.33 39.69
N GLN A 133 -31.72 -0.92 39.62
CA GLN A 133 -30.98 -2.00 38.96
C GLN A 133 -30.86 -1.78 37.45
N LEU A 134 -31.93 -1.31 36.78
CA LEU A 134 -31.90 -0.97 35.35
C LEU A 134 -30.90 0.14 35.04
N ARG A 135 -30.79 1.18 35.87
CA ARG A 135 -29.79 2.25 35.68
C ARG A 135 -28.37 1.71 35.78
N ALA A 136 -28.09 0.91 36.80
CA ALA A 136 -26.78 0.27 36.95
C ALA A 136 -26.44 -0.62 35.74
N LEU A 137 -27.44 -1.38 35.26
CA LEU A 137 -27.29 -2.23 34.08
C LEU A 137 -27.03 -1.40 32.81
N GLU A 138 -27.77 -0.31 32.60
CA GLU A 138 -27.55 0.61 31.47
C GLU A 138 -26.13 1.18 31.47
N ASP A 139 -25.64 1.66 32.62
CA ASP A 139 -24.29 2.20 32.76
C ASP A 139 -23.22 1.15 32.40
N GLU A 140 -23.38 -0.09 32.89
CA GLU A 140 -22.42 -1.17 32.63
C GLU A 140 -22.45 -1.67 31.18
N VAL A 141 -23.63 -1.68 30.54
CA VAL A 141 -23.76 -1.98 29.10
C VAL A 141 -23.11 -0.89 28.27
N ASN A 142 -23.36 0.39 28.57
CA ASN A 142 -22.72 1.52 27.90
C ASN A 142 -21.19 1.46 28.02
N GLN A 143 -20.68 1.12 29.20
CA GLN A 143 -19.24 0.92 29.40
C GLN A 143 -18.68 -0.22 28.52
N SER A 144 -19.45 -1.30 28.34
CA SER A 144 -19.08 -2.42 27.48
C SER A 144 -19.05 -2.01 26.00
N VAL A 145 -20.05 -1.26 25.53
CA VAL A 145 -20.10 -0.68 24.17
C VAL A 145 -18.86 0.17 23.90
N VAL A 146 -18.56 1.14 24.77
CA VAL A 146 -17.39 2.02 24.63
C VAL A 146 -16.07 1.23 24.62
N THR A 147 -16.01 0.12 25.37
CA THR A 147 -14.82 -0.74 25.39
C THR A 147 -14.64 -1.48 24.07
N ILE A 148 -15.72 -2.03 23.52
CA ILE A 148 -15.71 -2.72 22.22
C ILE A 148 -15.37 -1.74 21.09
N ASP A 149 -15.95 -0.54 21.07
CA ASP A 149 -15.67 0.47 20.05
C ASP A 149 -14.20 0.90 20.04
N ARG A 150 -13.61 1.10 21.23
CA ARG A 150 -12.18 1.39 21.35
C ARG A 150 -11.33 0.26 20.78
N LEU A 151 -11.68 -0.99 21.11
CA LEU A 151 -10.98 -2.17 20.64
C LEU A 151 -11.08 -2.33 19.11
N LEU A 152 -12.23 -2.06 18.51
CA LEU A 152 -12.44 -2.10 17.05
C LEU A 152 -11.63 -1.02 16.31
N ASN A 153 -11.61 0.21 16.83
CA ASN A 153 -10.80 1.29 16.27
C ASN A 153 -9.31 0.97 16.35
N GLU A 154 -8.86 0.51 17.51
CA GLU A 154 -7.48 0.13 17.74
C GLU A 154 -7.03 -1.05 16.86
N LEU A 155 -7.89 -2.05 16.68
CA LEU A 155 -7.65 -3.17 15.75
C LEU A 155 -7.57 -2.71 14.29
N SER A 156 -8.44 -1.81 13.86
CA SER A 156 -8.45 -1.30 12.49
C SER A 156 -7.17 -0.54 12.16
N ASP A 157 -6.70 0.29 13.09
CA ASP A 157 -5.44 1.02 12.96
C ASP A 157 -4.23 0.08 12.92
N ASP A 158 -4.18 -0.92 13.83
CA ASP A 158 -3.10 -1.90 13.88
C ASP A 158 -3.08 -2.77 12.62
N LEU A 159 -4.24 -3.23 12.12
CA LEU A 159 -4.34 -4.03 10.89
C LEU A 159 -3.83 -3.27 9.66
N ASN A 160 -4.26 -2.02 9.48
CA ASN A 160 -3.84 -1.18 8.36
C ASN A 160 -2.31 -0.93 8.39
N ARG A 161 -1.80 -0.61 9.58
CA ARG A 161 -0.37 -0.41 9.81
C ARG A 161 0.40 -1.70 9.50
N GLN A 162 0.07 -2.82 10.12
CA GLN A 162 0.82 -4.07 9.96
C GLN A 162 0.77 -4.61 8.52
N THR A 163 -0.35 -4.49 7.83
CA THR A 163 -0.49 -4.94 6.44
C THR A 163 0.43 -4.16 5.50
N SER A 164 0.47 -2.83 5.65
CA SER A 164 1.33 -1.97 4.83
C SER A 164 2.83 -2.18 5.12
N HIS A 165 3.19 -2.36 6.39
CA HIS A 165 4.57 -2.68 6.79
C HIS A 165 5.01 -4.06 6.29
N LEU A 166 4.19 -5.11 6.47
CA LEU A 166 4.53 -6.47 6.04
C LEU A 166 4.80 -6.56 4.53
N ALA A 167 3.97 -5.91 3.71
CA ALA A 167 4.17 -5.88 2.27
C ALA A 167 5.50 -5.22 1.88
N SER A 168 5.88 -4.15 2.59
CA SER A 168 7.14 -3.44 2.36
C SER A 168 8.34 -4.27 2.81
N GLU A 169 8.26 -4.90 3.98
CA GLU A 169 9.33 -5.76 4.51
C GLU A 169 9.54 -7.02 3.66
N ARG A 170 8.48 -7.62 3.11
CA ARG A 170 8.61 -8.73 2.15
C ARG A 170 9.41 -8.33 0.91
N ARG A 171 9.16 -7.14 0.37
CA ARG A 171 9.91 -6.61 -0.78
C ARG A 171 11.37 -6.34 -0.40
N ASN A 172 11.60 -5.72 0.76
CA ASN A 172 12.92 -5.46 1.33
C ASN A 172 13.74 -6.75 1.47
N LEU A 173 13.15 -7.77 2.10
CA LEU A 173 13.76 -9.07 2.33
C LEU A 173 14.02 -9.84 1.02
N THR A 174 13.12 -9.72 0.03
CA THR A 174 13.32 -10.29 -1.31
C THR A 174 14.49 -9.62 -2.03
N ALA A 175 14.60 -8.29 -1.96
CA ALA A 175 15.73 -7.56 -2.53
C ALA A 175 17.05 -7.97 -1.87
N MET A 176 17.06 -8.15 -0.55
CA MET A 176 18.23 -8.58 0.20
C MET A 176 18.68 -10.00 -0.18
N SER A 177 17.75 -10.92 -0.49
CA SER A 177 18.09 -12.27 -0.96
C SER A 177 19.00 -12.26 -2.21
N ILE A 178 18.80 -11.28 -3.08
CA ILE A 178 19.55 -11.14 -4.32
C ILE A 178 20.96 -10.60 -4.03
N SER A 179 21.09 -9.69 -3.07
CA SER A 179 22.39 -9.21 -2.59
C SER A 179 23.20 -10.34 -1.94
N ILE A 180 22.56 -11.19 -1.14
CA ILE A 180 23.18 -12.38 -0.53
C ILE A 180 23.64 -13.37 -1.61
N LYS A 181 22.80 -13.64 -2.61
CA LYS A 181 23.14 -14.54 -3.71
C LYS A 181 24.36 -14.09 -4.50
N ASN A 182 24.50 -12.78 -4.71
CA ASN A 182 25.60 -12.20 -5.49
C ASN A 182 26.83 -11.86 -4.64
N GLY A 183 26.73 -11.89 -3.30
CA GLY A 183 27.81 -11.48 -2.40
C GLY A 183 28.07 -9.96 -2.36
N GLU A 184 27.17 -9.17 -2.94
CA GLU A 184 27.34 -7.73 -3.14
C GLU A 184 26.68 -6.91 -2.03
N ARG A 185 27.13 -5.65 -1.88
CA ARG A 185 26.55 -4.69 -0.93
C ARG A 185 25.04 -4.49 -1.19
N TYR A 186 24.30 -4.40 -0.11
CA TYR A 186 22.88 -4.05 -0.12
C TYR A 186 22.70 -2.62 -0.67
N GLY A 187 21.81 -2.43 -1.65
CA GLY A 187 21.55 -1.13 -2.32
C GLY A 187 22.23 -0.92 -3.68
N SER A 188 23.50 -1.32 -3.85
CA SER A 188 24.17 -1.24 -5.17
C SER A 188 23.61 -2.26 -6.17
N SER A 189 23.14 -3.41 -5.71
CA SER A 189 22.56 -4.46 -6.58
C SER A 189 21.17 -4.11 -7.17
N LEU A 190 20.43 -3.16 -6.58
CA LEU A 190 19.19 -2.61 -7.18
C LEU A 190 19.52 -1.58 -8.24
N MET A 191 20.50 -0.70 -7.98
CA MET A 191 20.95 0.30 -8.93
C MET A 191 21.67 -0.35 -10.13
N ASN A 192 22.54 -1.34 -9.89
CA ASN A 192 23.22 -2.11 -10.92
C ASN A 192 22.25 -2.97 -11.75
N ARG A 193 21.18 -3.53 -11.16
CA ARG A 193 20.16 -4.26 -11.93
C ARG A 193 19.19 -3.35 -12.67
N ALA A 194 18.81 -2.20 -12.11
CA ALA A 194 18.03 -1.21 -12.85
C ALA A 194 18.84 -0.67 -14.04
N LEU A 195 20.14 -0.45 -13.86
CA LEU A 195 21.07 -0.06 -14.92
C LEU A 195 21.24 -1.19 -15.94
N ALA A 196 21.49 -2.43 -15.51
CA ALA A 196 21.64 -3.59 -16.40
C ALA A 196 20.34 -3.96 -17.15
N GLN A 197 19.17 -3.85 -16.51
CA GLN A 197 17.88 -4.04 -17.18
C GLN A 197 17.53 -2.89 -18.12
N ALA A 198 17.94 -1.65 -17.80
CA ALA A 198 17.85 -0.52 -18.71
C ALA A 198 18.81 -0.71 -19.90
N GLU A 199 20.01 -1.24 -19.69
CA GLU A 199 20.99 -1.56 -20.74
C GLU A 199 20.53 -2.74 -21.62
N VAL A 200 19.93 -3.80 -21.04
CA VAL A 200 19.37 -4.93 -21.80
C VAL A 200 18.11 -4.53 -22.56
N LYS A 201 17.20 -3.75 -21.97
CA LYS A 201 16.06 -3.19 -22.70
C LYS A 201 16.49 -2.17 -23.75
N ALA A 202 17.51 -1.35 -23.49
CA ALA A 202 18.09 -0.44 -24.47
C ALA A 202 18.77 -1.21 -25.62
N SER A 203 19.46 -2.33 -25.35
CA SER A 203 20.12 -3.13 -26.38
C SER A 203 19.18 -4.09 -27.13
N MET A 204 18.04 -4.48 -26.54
CA MET A 204 16.96 -5.15 -27.28
C MET A 204 16.09 -4.17 -28.09
N ALA A 205 15.83 -2.97 -27.59
CA ALA A 205 15.18 -1.89 -28.36
C ALA A 205 16.10 -1.36 -29.47
N ALA A 206 17.42 -1.37 -29.28
CA ALA A 206 18.42 -1.00 -30.28
C ALA A 206 18.68 -2.09 -31.35
N ARG A 207 18.07 -3.28 -31.24
CA ARG A 207 18.21 -4.36 -32.23
C ARG A 207 17.16 -4.38 -33.33
N ARG A 208 16.22 -3.42 -33.34
CA ARG A 208 15.61 -2.97 -34.60
C ARG A 208 16.17 -1.59 -34.90
N PRO A 209 17.22 -1.48 -35.74
CA PRO A 209 17.60 -0.17 -36.24
C PRO A 209 16.38 0.42 -36.94
N LEU A 210 15.94 1.61 -36.50
CA LEU A 210 15.24 2.51 -37.41
C LEU A 210 16.17 2.65 -38.60
N SER A 211 15.73 2.20 -39.78
CA SER A 211 16.51 2.42 -40.99
C SER A 211 16.85 3.91 -41.06
N PRO A 212 18.10 4.30 -41.32
CA PRO A 212 18.51 5.71 -41.43
C PRO A 212 17.66 6.52 -42.44
N ASP A 213 16.90 5.82 -43.27
CA ASP A 213 16.03 6.34 -44.33
C ASP A 213 14.55 6.46 -43.92
N SER A 214 14.19 6.12 -42.68
CA SER A 214 12.82 6.35 -42.17
C SER A 214 12.60 7.84 -41.97
N ARG A 215 11.77 8.45 -42.84
CA ARG A 215 11.41 9.86 -42.74
C ARG A 215 10.46 10.07 -41.55
N PRO A 216 10.73 11.01 -40.63
CA PRO A 216 9.81 11.34 -39.57
C PRO A 216 8.52 11.90 -40.17
N LEU A 217 7.38 11.49 -39.59
CA LEU A 217 6.08 12.03 -39.96
C LEU A 217 5.97 13.49 -39.52
N VAL A 218 6.49 13.81 -38.33
CA VAL A 218 6.54 15.16 -37.77
C VAL A 218 7.88 15.39 -37.08
N VAL A 219 8.45 16.58 -37.25
CA VAL A 219 9.60 17.06 -36.47
C VAL A 219 9.19 18.33 -35.75
N ILE A 220 9.13 18.26 -34.42
CA ILE A 220 8.79 19.39 -33.55
C ILE A 220 10.08 19.94 -32.98
N ARG A 221 10.45 21.17 -33.37
CA ARG A 221 11.65 21.83 -32.86
C ARG A 221 11.29 22.70 -31.66
N PHE A 222 11.97 22.48 -30.55
CA PHE A 222 11.86 23.25 -29.31
C PHE A 222 13.00 24.27 -29.23
N ASP A 223 13.06 25.15 -30.22
CA ASP A 223 14.02 26.25 -30.32
C ASP A 223 13.59 27.51 -29.55
N ARG A 224 12.33 27.56 -29.11
CA ARG A 224 11.72 28.66 -28.33
C ARG A 224 10.78 28.12 -27.24
N PRO A 225 10.52 28.90 -26.18
CA PRO A 225 9.50 28.54 -25.20
C PRO A 225 8.11 28.53 -25.85
N ASN A 226 7.21 27.68 -25.34
CA ASN A 226 5.80 27.59 -25.75
C ASN A 226 5.60 27.33 -27.26
N VAL A 227 6.31 26.32 -27.79
CA VAL A 227 6.08 25.86 -29.17
C VAL A 227 4.67 25.29 -29.28
N GLN A 228 3.86 25.89 -30.15
CA GLN A 228 2.53 25.38 -30.49
C GLN A 228 2.69 24.26 -31.51
N PHE A 229 2.62 23.01 -31.06
CA PHE A 229 2.83 21.83 -31.90
C PHE A 229 1.59 20.94 -32.01
N GLU A 230 0.58 21.20 -31.18
CA GLU A 230 -0.58 20.33 -30.97
C GLU A 230 -1.42 20.20 -32.25
N GLN A 231 -1.72 21.31 -32.94
CA GLN A 231 -2.51 21.30 -34.18
C GLN A 231 -1.82 20.54 -35.30
N ALA A 232 -0.53 20.83 -35.55
CA ALA A 232 0.24 20.17 -36.60
C ALA A 232 0.44 18.68 -36.31
N LEU A 233 0.58 18.32 -35.03
CA LEU A 233 0.69 16.94 -34.58
C LEU A 233 -0.63 16.17 -34.79
N TYR A 234 -1.76 16.78 -34.43
CA TYR A 234 -3.09 16.20 -34.62
C TYR A 234 -3.37 15.91 -36.09
N ASP A 235 -3.16 16.89 -36.98
CA ASP A 235 -3.41 16.74 -38.42
C ASP A 235 -2.55 15.63 -39.04
N ALA A 236 -1.30 15.50 -38.59
CA ALA A 236 -0.40 14.47 -39.10
C ALA A 236 -0.77 13.07 -38.59
N VAL A 237 -1.11 12.95 -37.31
CA VAL A 237 -1.45 11.67 -36.66
C VAL A 237 -2.82 11.18 -37.10
N SER A 238 -3.83 12.06 -37.19
CA SER A 238 -5.17 11.72 -37.71
C SER A 238 -5.08 11.14 -39.12
N ARG A 239 -4.39 11.81 -40.05
CA ARG A 239 -4.17 11.31 -41.42
C ARG A 239 -3.44 9.96 -41.46
N ALA A 240 -2.54 9.71 -40.51
CA ALA A 240 -1.83 8.43 -40.42
C ALA A 240 -2.75 7.31 -39.89
N LEU A 241 -3.55 7.60 -38.86
CA LEU A 241 -4.52 6.67 -38.28
C LEU A 241 -5.69 6.36 -39.23
N ASP A 242 -6.17 7.35 -39.99
CA ASP A 242 -7.20 7.17 -41.02
C ASP A 242 -6.74 6.20 -42.11
N ARG A 243 -5.45 6.23 -42.45
CA ARG A 243 -4.86 5.30 -43.43
C ARG A 243 -4.62 3.92 -42.83
N LYS A 244 -4.25 3.84 -41.55
CA LYS A 244 -3.93 2.61 -40.83
C LYS A 244 -4.30 2.73 -39.34
N PRO A 245 -5.47 2.21 -38.93
CA PRO A 245 -5.98 2.35 -37.56
C PRO A 245 -5.14 1.65 -36.48
N GLU A 246 -4.34 0.65 -36.85
CA GLU A 246 -3.50 -0.15 -35.94
C GLU A 246 -2.05 0.35 -35.84
N THR A 247 -1.77 1.56 -36.33
CA THR A 247 -0.42 2.12 -36.37
C THR A 247 0.11 2.40 -34.97
N ALA A 248 1.33 1.93 -34.68
CA ALA A 248 2.05 2.29 -33.47
C ALA A 248 2.89 3.56 -33.70
N VAL A 249 3.05 4.39 -32.67
CA VAL A 249 3.80 5.66 -32.77
C VAL A 249 5.12 5.55 -32.00
N ASP A 250 6.22 5.89 -32.64
CA ASP A 250 7.51 6.06 -31.96
C ASP A 250 7.84 7.55 -31.84
N LEU A 251 8.04 8.02 -30.61
CA LEU A 251 8.61 9.32 -30.32
C LEU A 251 10.09 9.19 -30.03
N VAL A 252 10.89 9.99 -30.72
CA VAL A 252 12.33 10.08 -30.51
C VAL A 252 12.64 11.49 -30.02
N ALA A 253 13.06 11.59 -28.76
CA ALA A 253 13.64 12.80 -28.19
C ALA A 253 15.05 12.99 -28.74
N VAL A 254 15.26 14.02 -29.55
CA VAL A 254 16.55 14.33 -30.15
C VAL A 254 17.12 15.58 -29.51
N HIS A 255 18.40 15.50 -29.15
CA HIS A 255 19.12 16.60 -28.52
C HIS A 255 20.47 16.83 -29.23
N PRO A 256 20.96 18.07 -29.28
CA PRO A 256 22.26 18.39 -29.85
C PRO A 256 23.39 17.70 -29.07
N LYS A 257 24.32 17.08 -29.79
CA LYS A 257 25.57 16.52 -29.21
C LYS A 257 26.69 17.56 -29.10
N VAL A 258 26.39 18.84 -29.32
CA VAL A 258 27.36 19.95 -29.36
C VAL A 258 27.39 20.65 -28.01
N GLY A 259 28.59 20.98 -27.50
CA GLY A 259 28.79 21.67 -26.22
C GLY A 259 29.52 20.85 -25.16
N SER A 260 29.56 21.36 -23.92
CA SER A 260 30.18 20.67 -22.78
C SER A 260 29.36 19.46 -22.33
N SER A 261 29.98 18.51 -21.62
CA SER A 261 29.31 17.30 -21.10
C SER A 261 28.07 17.66 -20.25
N ALA A 262 28.18 18.69 -19.41
CA ALA A 262 27.06 19.20 -18.62
C ALA A 262 25.91 19.73 -19.50
N GLN A 263 26.23 20.45 -20.58
CA GLN A 263 25.23 20.99 -21.50
C GLN A 263 24.50 19.88 -22.26
N VAL A 264 25.21 18.82 -22.67
CA VAL A 264 24.60 17.66 -23.33
C VAL A 264 23.64 16.94 -22.37
N ILE A 265 24.00 16.78 -21.10
CA ILE A 265 23.11 16.19 -20.08
C ILE A 265 21.84 17.04 -19.87
N LEU A 266 21.98 18.36 -19.77
CA LEU A 266 20.84 19.27 -19.65
C LEU A 266 19.93 19.22 -20.87
N ASN A 267 20.50 19.24 -22.08
CA ASN A 267 19.76 19.14 -23.33
C ASN A 267 19.05 17.77 -23.45
N SER A 268 19.69 16.68 -23.01
CA SER A 268 19.07 15.35 -22.99
C SER A 268 17.84 15.29 -22.08
N THR A 269 17.93 15.94 -20.91
CA THR A 269 16.84 16.00 -19.94
C THR A 269 15.70 16.88 -20.45
N ALA A 270 16.03 18.01 -21.06
CA ALA A 270 15.05 18.92 -21.66
C ALA A 270 14.33 18.28 -22.87
N ALA A 271 15.06 17.61 -23.77
CA ALA A 271 14.46 16.91 -24.90
C ALA A 271 13.53 15.77 -24.45
N ARG A 272 13.87 15.07 -23.36
CA ARG A 272 13.00 14.04 -22.77
C ARG A 272 11.71 14.64 -22.22
N ARG A 273 11.80 15.74 -21.44
CA ARG A 273 10.60 16.45 -20.94
C ARG A 273 9.70 16.94 -22.08
N ASN A 274 10.30 17.44 -23.16
CA ASN A 274 9.55 17.85 -24.34
C ASN A 274 8.84 16.66 -25.00
N ALA A 275 9.48 15.50 -25.11
CA ALA A 275 8.85 14.29 -25.63
C ALA A 275 7.72 13.78 -24.72
N GLU A 276 7.84 13.93 -23.40
CA GLU A 276 6.77 13.62 -22.44
C GLU A 276 5.55 14.54 -22.62
N ASN A 277 5.77 15.83 -22.89
CA ASN A 277 4.69 16.77 -23.21
C ASN A 277 3.97 16.39 -24.52
N VAL A 278 4.73 16.01 -25.56
CA VAL A 278 4.17 15.54 -26.83
C VAL A 278 3.40 14.23 -26.64
N LEU A 279 3.91 13.30 -25.84
CA LEU A 279 3.21 12.06 -25.48
C LEU A 279 1.87 12.35 -24.80
N ARG A 280 1.85 13.28 -23.83
CA ARG A 280 0.61 13.67 -23.15
C ARG A 280 -0.41 14.21 -24.13
N ALA A 281 0.00 15.09 -25.04
CA ALA A 281 -0.87 15.62 -26.08
C ALA A 281 -1.45 14.49 -26.96
N LEU A 282 -0.65 13.50 -27.36
CA LEU A 282 -1.12 12.34 -28.13
C LEU A 282 -2.15 11.50 -27.37
N VAL A 283 -1.96 11.32 -26.07
CA VAL A 283 -2.90 10.58 -25.22
C VAL A 283 -4.21 11.34 -25.03
N GLU A 284 -4.14 12.65 -24.80
CA GLU A 284 -5.32 13.53 -24.72
C GLU A 284 -6.13 13.56 -26.02
N MET A 285 -5.45 13.38 -27.16
CA MET A 285 -6.07 13.24 -28.49
C MET A 285 -6.62 11.83 -28.77
N GLY A 286 -6.58 10.92 -27.78
CA GLY A 286 -7.23 9.62 -27.84
C GLY A 286 -6.33 8.45 -28.23
N LEU A 287 -5.02 8.65 -28.40
CA LEU A 287 -4.09 7.55 -28.67
C LEU A 287 -3.70 6.85 -27.35
N PRO A 288 -3.95 5.54 -27.18
CA PRO A 288 -3.57 4.85 -25.94
C PRO A 288 -2.05 4.90 -25.73
N ALA A 289 -1.61 5.24 -24.51
CA ALA A 289 -0.18 5.33 -24.17
C ALA A 289 0.59 4.02 -24.42
N THR A 290 -0.09 2.87 -24.39
CA THR A 290 0.47 1.55 -24.70
C THR A 290 0.87 1.39 -26.17
N ARG A 291 0.34 2.22 -27.07
CA ARG A 291 0.68 2.21 -28.51
C ARG A 291 1.80 3.18 -28.87
N VAL A 292 2.42 3.78 -27.86
CA VAL A 292 3.42 4.82 -28.03
C VAL A 292 4.74 4.41 -27.39
N ASN A 293 5.79 4.30 -28.20
CA ASN A 293 7.14 4.06 -27.69
C ASN A 293 7.92 5.36 -27.65
N MET A 294 8.60 5.64 -26.52
CA MET A 294 9.46 6.81 -26.40
C MET A 294 10.92 6.38 -26.26
N THR A 295 11.77 6.95 -27.12
CA THR A 295 13.22 6.75 -27.10
C THR A 295 13.93 8.10 -27.11
N SER A 296 15.23 8.11 -26.79
CA SER A 296 16.05 9.33 -26.82
C SER A 296 17.35 9.07 -27.58
N MET A 297 17.78 10.03 -28.38
CA MET A 297 18.95 9.90 -29.24
C MET A 297 19.75 11.21 -29.31
N PRO A 298 21.09 11.18 -29.18
CA PRO A 298 21.94 12.32 -29.50
C PRO A 298 22.07 12.48 -31.02
N SER A 299 22.06 13.72 -31.50
CA SER A 299 22.26 14.05 -32.92
C SER A 299 23.33 15.11 -33.11
N ALA A 300 24.25 14.87 -34.03
CA ALA A 300 25.23 15.87 -34.47
C ALA A 300 24.65 16.88 -35.47
N ALA A 301 23.52 16.54 -36.12
CA ALA A 301 22.85 17.39 -37.09
C ALA A 301 21.79 18.30 -36.46
N ALA A 302 21.34 18.01 -35.23
CA ALA A 302 20.35 18.82 -34.54
C ALA A 302 21.00 20.06 -33.91
N GLN A 303 20.44 21.23 -34.20
CA GLN A 303 20.90 22.52 -33.66
C GLN A 303 20.13 22.91 -32.38
N SER A 304 18.96 22.31 -32.15
CA SER A 304 18.12 22.51 -30.97
C SER A 304 17.50 21.19 -30.52
N ASN A 305 16.89 21.17 -29.33
CA ASN A 305 16.13 20.01 -28.87
C ASN A 305 14.90 19.84 -29.77
N GLU A 306 14.67 18.64 -30.28
CA GLU A 306 13.54 18.36 -31.15
C GLU A 306 12.92 17.00 -30.83
N VAL A 307 11.63 16.85 -31.11
CA VAL A 307 10.92 15.59 -30.97
C VAL A 307 10.52 15.13 -32.36
N ARG A 308 10.95 13.92 -32.73
CA ARG A 308 10.63 13.32 -34.02
C ARG A 308 9.60 12.22 -33.81
N VAL A 309 8.52 12.28 -34.58
CA VAL A 309 7.42 11.32 -34.51
C VAL A 309 7.48 10.41 -35.73
N TYR A 310 7.46 9.11 -35.49
CA TYR A 310 7.44 8.08 -36.51
C TYR A 310 6.20 7.21 -36.32
N VAL A 311 5.71 6.65 -37.41
CA VAL A 311 4.56 5.75 -37.44
C VAL A 311 4.99 4.38 -37.98
N ARG A 312 4.48 3.31 -37.38
CA ARG A 312 4.75 1.92 -37.76
C ARG A 312 3.48 1.19 -38.17
#